data_AF-W3XNS4-F1
#
_entry.id   AF-W3XNS4-F1
#
_cell.length_a   1.000
_cell.length_b   1.000
_cell.length_c   1.000
_cell.angle_alpha   90.00
_cell.angle_beta   90.00
_cell.angle_gamma   90.00
#
_symmetry.space_group_name_H-M   'P 1'
#
loop_
_entity.id
_entity.type
_entity.pdbx_description
1 polymer ?
#
loop_
_entity_poly.entity_id
_entity_poly.type
_entity_poly.pdbx_seq_one_letter_code
_entity_poly.pdbx_strand_id
1 'polypeptide(L)'
;MATPRLGRALTTCPNCLGRLPLARPTATQVLPSPLQQLTQVRHARTLTKAELEDLQGIPVRLLKNIAGFGKQHSIIRVKPGRMRNQWHHKGLAEYMTKKRFTELGLTEAAIGVRDRTFGTKLLDEEDGDSQKIVTNEPVKTKKKETIVMTADESRALLQDLLPKVLVFARKPIAAPEPAKDPEPVVSRNFALAANAQVSTQTAAEAAAVPEQPQQDTKAIFGSVAPTDVVARIREALLADSNGSRVSFEAEAVSILGLEAGEDRIKRLGVYEVEIVTGKGLEPVRRTVEVVPETD
;
A
#
# COMPACT_ATOMS: atom_id res chain seq x y z
N MET A 1 -69.02 47.56 -12.37
CA MET A 1 -69.20 46.80 -13.61
C MET A 1 -67.96 45.95 -13.85
N ALA A 2 -68.14 44.64 -14.04
CA ALA A 2 -67.22 43.62 -14.55
C ALA A 2 -65.89 43.34 -13.80
N THR A 3 -65.86 42.21 -13.09
CA THR A 3 -64.66 41.39 -12.85
C THR A 3 -64.15 40.77 -14.15
N PRO A 4 -62.86 40.38 -14.22
CA PRO A 4 -62.61 38.96 -14.47
C PRO A 4 -61.55 38.32 -13.58
N ARG A 5 -61.72 37.00 -13.47
CA ARG A 5 -61.08 36.03 -12.59
C ARG A 5 -59.62 35.75 -12.97
N LEU A 6 -58.74 35.73 -11.96
CA LEU A 6 -57.41 35.11 -12.06
C LEU A 6 -57.56 33.58 -12.00
N GLY A 7 -57.38 32.95 -13.16
CA GLY A 7 -57.29 31.51 -13.31
C GLY A 7 -55.94 30.95 -12.84
N ARG A 8 -56.00 29.77 -12.23
CA ARG A 8 -54.95 28.78 -11.95
C ARG A 8 -53.58 29.03 -12.60
N ALA A 9 -52.56 29.26 -11.77
CA ALA A 9 -51.17 29.08 -12.18
C ALA A 9 -50.84 27.58 -12.22
N LEU A 10 -50.61 27.07 -13.42
CA LEU A 10 -50.11 25.73 -13.70
C LEU A 10 -48.67 25.59 -13.18
N THR A 11 -48.42 24.46 -12.51
CA THR A 11 -47.10 23.92 -12.17
C THR A 11 -46.25 23.75 -13.44
N THR A 12 -45.25 24.60 -13.63
CA THR A 12 -44.30 24.51 -14.75
C THR A 12 -42.98 23.89 -14.29
N CYS A 13 -42.62 22.76 -14.89
CA CYS A 13 -41.39 22.01 -14.61
C CYS A 13 -40.13 22.79 -15.05
N PRO A 14 -39.01 22.70 -14.31
CA PRO A 14 -37.75 23.40 -14.63
C PRO A 14 -37.10 22.94 -15.95
N ASN A 15 -37.58 21.86 -16.57
CA ASN A 15 -37.07 21.37 -17.86
C ASN A 15 -37.66 22.10 -19.08
N CYS A 16 -38.70 22.92 -18.91
CA CYS A 16 -39.32 23.70 -19.98
C CYS A 16 -38.68 25.08 -20.17
N LEU A 17 -37.89 25.57 -19.19
CA LEU A 17 -37.10 26.81 -19.32
C LEU A 17 -35.81 26.61 -20.13
N GLY A 18 -35.39 25.37 -20.39
CA GLY A 18 -34.17 25.04 -21.12
C GLY A 18 -34.30 24.95 -22.64
N ARG A 19 -35.49 25.16 -23.22
CA ARG A 19 -35.75 25.03 -24.67
C ARG A 19 -36.54 26.19 -25.26
N LEU A 20 -36.14 27.43 -24.96
CA LEU A 20 -36.53 28.59 -25.76
C LEU A 20 -35.30 29.17 -26.46
N PRO A 21 -35.17 29.05 -27.80
CA PRO A 21 -34.26 29.90 -28.55
C PRO A 21 -34.86 31.30 -28.58
N LEU A 22 -34.25 32.23 -27.85
CA LEU A 22 -34.65 33.63 -27.91
C LEU A 22 -34.30 34.21 -29.29
N ALA A 23 -35.33 34.78 -29.88
CA ALA A 23 -35.40 35.61 -31.06
C ALA A 23 -34.12 36.34 -31.51
N ARG A 24 -33.87 36.17 -32.82
CA ARG A 24 -33.26 37.08 -33.79
C ARG A 24 -33.48 38.58 -33.49
N PRO A 25 -32.41 39.40 -33.49
CA PRO A 25 -32.53 40.79 -33.86
C PRO A 25 -32.09 41.02 -35.32
N THR A 26 -32.73 42.05 -35.85
CA THR A 26 -32.69 42.67 -37.17
C THR A 26 -31.30 42.94 -37.76
N ALA A 27 -31.27 42.93 -39.10
CA ALA A 27 -30.14 43.25 -39.95
C ALA A 27 -29.57 44.66 -39.71
N THR A 28 -28.25 44.75 -39.53
CA THR A 28 -27.47 45.91 -39.95
C THR A 28 -26.07 45.41 -40.33
N GLN A 29 -25.63 45.75 -41.53
CA GLN A 29 -24.39 45.27 -42.14
C GLN A 29 -23.17 45.87 -41.45
N VAL A 30 -22.21 45.05 -41.02
CA VAL A 30 -20.79 45.44 -40.82
C VAL A 30 -19.91 44.24 -41.19
N LEU A 31 -18.83 44.52 -41.93
CA LEU A 31 -17.90 43.59 -42.60
C LEU A 31 -17.21 42.57 -41.68
N PRO A 32 -16.79 41.39 -42.20
CA PRO A 32 -16.04 40.39 -41.44
C PRO A 32 -14.53 40.72 -41.40
N SER A 33 -13.97 40.90 -40.20
CA SER A 33 -12.53 40.81 -39.96
C SER A 33 -12.17 39.41 -39.45
N PRO A 34 -11.19 38.71 -40.05
CA PRO A 34 -10.84 37.35 -39.67
C PRO A 34 -9.64 37.35 -38.70
N LEU A 35 -9.84 37.73 -37.44
CA LEU A 35 -8.81 37.54 -36.39
C LEU A 35 -9.47 37.53 -34.99
N GLN A 36 -10.29 36.52 -34.71
CA GLN A 36 -10.68 36.17 -33.34
C GLN A 36 -10.57 34.65 -33.16
N GLN A 37 -9.33 34.20 -32.98
CA GLN A 37 -9.04 32.86 -32.52
C GLN A 37 -9.41 32.73 -31.03
N LEU A 38 -10.38 31.85 -30.76
CA LEU A 38 -10.58 31.06 -29.54
C LEU A 38 -10.28 31.75 -28.19
N THR A 39 -11.19 32.61 -27.73
CA THR A 39 -11.39 32.78 -26.29
C THR A 39 -12.29 31.64 -25.79
N GLN A 40 -11.67 30.53 -25.38
CA GLN A 40 -12.38 29.50 -24.61
C GLN A 40 -12.86 30.12 -23.29
N VAL A 41 -14.17 30.25 -23.15
CA VAL A 41 -14.84 30.55 -21.87
C VAL A 41 -14.49 29.42 -20.91
N ARG A 42 -13.55 29.68 -19.99
CA ARG A 42 -13.23 28.75 -18.90
C ARG A 42 -14.46 28.68 -17.99
N HIS A 43 -15.23 27.60 -18.11
CA HIS A 43 -16.23 27.23 -17.11
C HIS A 43 -15.60 27.28 -15.71
N ALA A 44 -16.33 27.84 -14.75
CA ALA A 44 -15.94 27.88 -13.34
C ALA A 44 -15.45 26.50 -12.91
N ARG A 45 -14.13 26.37 -12.69
CA ARG A 45 -13.53 25.10 -12.28
C ARG A 45 -14.14 24.71 -10.95
N THR A 46 -14.80 23.56 -10.90
CA THR A 46 -15.22 22.97 -9.63
C THR A 46 -13.97 22.70 -8.81
N LEU A 47 -13.90 23.29 -7.62
CA LEU A 47 -12.78 23.10 -6.70
C LEU A 47 -12.54 21.61 -6.51
N THR A 48 -11.29 21.20 -6.65
CA THR A 48 -10.91 19.80 -6.43
C THR A 48 -11.20 19.42 -4.97
N LYS A 49 -11.50 18.14 -4.70
CA LYS A 49 -11.71 17.65 -3.34
C LYS A 49 -10.60 18.08 -2.38
N ALA A 50 -9.36 18.07 -2.85
CA ALA A 50 -8.21 18.50 -2.08
C ALA A 50 -8.23 20.01 -1.75
N GLU A 51 -8.71 20.87 -2.66
CA GLU A 51 -8.84 22.31 -2.38
C GLU A 51 -9.95 22.59 -1.37
N LEU A 52 -11.07 21.85 -1.43
CA LEU A 52 -12.13 21.95 -0.42
C LEU A 52 -11.64 21.54 0.97
N GLU A 53 -10.84 20.46 1.06
CA GLU A 53 -10.22 20.05 2.32
C GLU A 53 -9.25 21.10 2.89
N ASP A 54 -8.52 21.81 2.01
CA ASP A 54 -7.61 22.88 2.42
C ASP A 54 -8.37 24.09 3.00
N LEU A 55 -9.64 24.31 2.63
CA LEU A 55 -10.48 25.39 3.17
C LEU A 55 -11.06 25.09 4.56
N GLN A 56 -11.14 23.82 4.97
CA GLN A 56 -11.76 23.38 6.25
C GLN A 56 -10.78 23.38 7.45
N GLY A 57 -9.64 24.06 7.33
CA GLY A 57 -8.58 24.10 8.34
C GLY A 57 -8.62 25.30 9.31
N ILE A 58 -7.73 25.26 10.30
CA ILE A 58 -7.47 26.39 11.21
C ILE A 58 -6.51 27.36 10.49
N PRO A 59 -6.77 28.69 10.53
CA PRO A 59 -5.84 29.67 9.98
C PRO A 59 -4.57 29.75 10.82
N VAL A 60 -3.43 29.66 10.14
CA VAL A 60 -2.10 29.74 10.74
C VAL A 60 -1.22 30.66 9.90
N ARG A 61 -0.30 31.37 10.55
CA ARG A 61 0.71 32.18 9.88
C ARG A 61 2.01 31.41 9.85
N LEU A 62 2.59 31.23 8.66
CA LEU A 62 3.89 30.58 8.53
C LEU A 62 5.00 31.50 9.05
N LEU A 63 5.92 30.97 9.85
CA LEU A 63 7.11 31.69 10.32
C LEU A 63 8.33 31.41 9.44
N LYS A 64 8.34 30.24 8.77
CA LYS A 64 9.39 29.82 7.84
C LYS A 64 8.78 29.43 6.49
N ASN A 65 9.59 29.38 5.45
CA ASN A 65 9.19 28.84 4.15
C ASN A 65 8.93 27.33 4.27
N ILE A 66 7.71 26.88 3.92
CA ILE A 66 7.34 25.46 3.98
C ILE A 66 6.94 25.01 2.57
N ALA A 67 7.68 24.05 2.02
CA ALA A 67 7.40 23.47 0.70
C ALA A 67 6.00 22.85 0.64
N GLY A 68 5.28 23.09 -0.46
CA GLY A 68 3.90 22.67 -0.71
C GLY A 68 2.84 23.44 0.08
N PHE A 69 3.24 24.51 0.80
CA PHE A 69 2.31 25.36 1.55
C PHE A 69 2.42 26.84 1.20
N GLY A 70 3.63 27.38 1.23
CA GLY A 70 3.87 28.77 0.88
C GLY A 70 5.08 29.39 1.58
N LYS A 71 5.28 30.66 1.27
CA LYS A 71 6.34 31.51 1.82
C LYS A 71 6.08 31.86 3.29
N GLN A 72 7.14 32.28 3.98
CA GLN A 72 7.06 32.86 5.32
C GLN A 72 6.06 34.03 5.36
N HIS A 73 5.41 34.18 6.51
CA HIS A 73 4.34 35.14 6.80
C HIS A 73 3.05 35.00 5.97
N SER A 74 2.94 33.97 5.13
CA SER A 74 1.66 33.64 4.50
C SER A 74 0.68 33.10 5.54
N ILE A 75 -0.59 33.51 5.43
CA ILE A 75 -1.68 33.00 6.26
C ILE A 75 -2.44 31.97 5.45
N ILE A 76 -2.43 30.73 5.92
CA ILE A 76 -3.07 29.60 5.24
C ILE A 76 -3.91 28.79 6.22
N ARG A 77 -4.88 28.03 5.70
CA ARG A 77 -5.64 27.06 6.51
C ARG A 77 -4.97 25.69 6.46
N VAL A 78 -4.84 25.06 7.63
CA VAL A 78 -4.23 23.72 7.76
C VAL A 78 -5.00 22.82 8.72
N LYS A 79 -4.82 21.50 8.54
CA LYS A 79 -5.40 20.50 9.43
C LYS A 79 -4.88 20.68 10.88
N PRO A 80 -5.75 20.68 11.91
CA PRO A 80 -5.37 20.93 13.30
C PRO A 80 -4.27 20.00 13.83
N GLY A 81 -4.32 18.72 13.44
CA GLY A 81 -3.33 17.72 13.85
C GLY A 81 -1.91 18.05 13.37
N ARG A 82 -1.76 18.53 12.12
CA ARG A 82 -0.46 18.93 11.58
C ARG A 82 0.09 20.16 12.31
N MET A 83 -0.78 21.14 12.58
CA MET A 83 -0.38 22.34 13.33
C MET A 83 0.12 21.98 14.75
N ARG A 84 -0.66 21.23 15.52
CA ARG A 84 -0.32 20.85 16.90
C ARG A 84 0.89 19.92 16.98
N ASN A 85 0.91 18.87 16.16
CA ASN A 85 1.87 17.78 16.31
C ASN A 85 3.16 18.01 15.55
N GLN A 86 3.29 19.02 14.67
CA GLN A 86 4.49 19.24 13.84
C GLN A 86 4.95 20.69 13.83
N TRP A 87 4.05 21.64 13.58
CA TRP A 87 4.48 23.00 13.24
C TRP A 87 4.61 23.91 14.45
N HIS A 88 3.69 23.82 15.39
CA HIS A 88 3.68 24.65 16.59
C HIS A 88 4.93 24.41 17.45
N HIS A 89 5.25 23.14 17.72
CA HIS A 89 6.40 22.80 18.56
C HIS A 89 7.75 23.10 17.89
N LYS A 90 7.83 23.07 16.56
CA LYS A 90 9.03 23.43 15.79
C LYS A 90 9.14 24.93 15.48
N GLY A 91 8.17 25.74 15.90
CA GLY A 91 8.10 27.16 15.54
C GLY A 91 8.06 27.41 14.03
N LEU A 92 7.44 26.51 13.26
CA LEU A 92 7.28 26.66 11.81
C LEU A 92 6.09 27.56 11.46
N ALA A 93 5.08 27.58 12.33
CA ALA A 93 3.89 28.39 12.16
C ALA A 93 3.33 28.83 13.52
N GLU A 94 2.55 29.91 13.50
CA GLU A 94 1.88 30.52 14.64
C GLU A 94 0.35 30.45 14.44
N TYR A 95 -0.40 30.21 15.50
CA TYR A 95 -1.86 30.24 15.44
C TYR A 95 -2.37 31.66 15.18
N MET A 96 -3.19 31.85 14.14
CA MET A 96 -3.83 33.14 13.90
C MET A 96 -5.12 33.26 14.72
N THR A 97 -4.98 33.75 15.94
CA THR A 97 -6.11 34.12 16.81
C THR A 97 -6.67 35.49 16.41
N LYS A 98 -7.90 35.81 16.84
CA LYS A 98 -8.51 37.13 16.58
C LYS A 98 -7.65 38.30 17.08
N LYS A 99 -6.98 38.12 18.23
CA LYS A 99 -6.02 39.10 18.78
C LYS A 99 -4.83 39.29 17.84
N ARG A 100 -4.32 38.20 17.28
CA ARG A 100 -3.19 38.26 16.35
C ARG A 100 -3.53 38.95 15.04
N PHE A 101 -4.77 38.77 14.55
CA PHE A 101 -5.28 39.53 13.41
C PHE A 101 -5.31 41.03 13.69
N THR A 102 -5.80 41.44 14.88
CA THR A 102 -5.83 42.86 15.26
C THR A 102 -4.44 43.45 15.46
N GLU A 103 -3.50 42.71 16.06
CA GLU A 103 -2.12 43.16 16.28
C GLU A 103 -1.37 43.41 14.96
N LEU A 104 -1.62 42.58 13.95
CA LEU A 104 -0.98 42.72 12.65
C LEU A 104 -1.74 43.68 11.72
N GLY A 105 -2.98 44.05 12.07
CA GLY A 105 -3.85 44.86 11.20
C GLY A 105 -4.37 44.10 9.99
N LEU A 106 -4.41 42.76 10.04
CA LEU A 106 -4.94 41.94 8.94
C LEU A 106 -6.39 41.55 9.23
N THR A 107 -7.20 41.48 8.17
CA THR A 107 -8.56 40.93 8.22
C THR A 107 -8.57 39.47 7.81
N GLU A 108 -9.69 38.78 8.06
CA GLU A 108 -9.86 37.37 7.68
C GLU A 108 -9.78 37.16 6.16
N ALA A 109 -9.96 38.21 5.35
CA ALA A 109 -9.81 38.17 3.91
C ALA A 109 -8.36 37.94 3.45
N ALA A 110 -7.37 38.16 4.33
CA ALA A 110 -5.97 37.88 4.03
C ALA A 110 -5.59 36.40 4.14
N ILE A 111 -6.55 35.53 4.49
CA ILE A 111 -6.34 34.08 4.49
C ILE A 111 -6.25 33.60 3.03
N GLY A 112 -5.05 33.18 2.64
CA GLY A 112 -4.78 32.62 1.32
C GLY A 112 -5.06 31.12 1.23
N VAL A 113 -5.12 30.63 -0.01
CA VAL A 113 -5.11 29.20 -0.33
C VAL A 113 -3.67 28.67 -0.28
N ARG A 114 -3.53 27.39 0.08
CA ARG A 114 -2.26 26.69 0.11
C ARG A 114 -1.63 26.61 -1.30
N ASP A 115 -0.37 27.03 -1.41
CA ASP A 115 0.39 26.93 -2.66
C ASP A 115 1.08 25.56 -2.78
N ARG A 116 0.56 24.70 -3.65
CA ARG A 116 1.06 23.33 -3.85
C ARG A 116 2.35 23.27 -4.65
N THR A 117 2.64 24.26 -5.48
CA THR A 117 3.83 24.27 -6.35
C THR A 117 5.04 24.89 -5.64
N PHE A 118 4.83 25.54 -4.49
CA PHE A 118 5.89 26.19 -3.75
C PHE A 118 6.96 25.21 -3.26
N GLY A 119 8.18 25.29 -3.79
CA GLY A 119 9.33 24.48 -3.32
C GLY A 119 9.26 23.01 -3.70
N THR A 120 8.19 22.54 -4.34
CA THR A 120 8.25 21.30 -5.11
C THR A 120 8.92 21.64 -6.42
N LYS A 121 10.21 21.31 -6.56
CA LYS A 121 10.80 21.15 -7.88
C LYS A 121 10.00 20.04 -8.55
N LEU A 122 8.97 20.39 -9.31
CA LEU A 122 8.52 19.52 -10.38
C LEU A 122 9.77 19.24 -11.19
N LEU A 123 10.09 17.97 -11.36
CA LEU A 123 11.24 17.49 -12.11
C LEU A 123 11.03 17.86 -13.57
N ASP A 124 11.22 19.14 -13.89
CA ASP A 124 11.60 19.57 -15.22
C ASP A 124 13.11 19.35 -15.26
N GLU A 125 13.51 18.27 -15.94
CA GLU A 125 14.90 17.97 -16.29
C GLU A 125 15.40 19.03 -17.27
N GLU A 126 15.76 20.22 -16.79
CA GLU A 126 16.62 21.14 -17.55
C GLU A 126 17.66 21.76 -16.62
N ASP A 127 18.93 21.55 -16.99
CA ASP A 127 20.14 21.94 -16.29
C ASP A 127 20.22 23.45 -16.02
N GLY A 128 20.83 23.84 -14.89
CA GLY A 128 21.19 25.24 -14.65
C GLY A 128 21.47 25.60 -13.21
N ASP A 129 22.72 25.39 -12.82
CA ASP A 129 23.42 25.88 -11.63
C ASP A 129 22.89 27.22 -11.05
N SER A 130 22.40 27.25 -9.80
CA SER A 130 22.51 28.43 -8.93
C SER A 130 22.29 28.13 -7.43
N GLN A 131 23.40 28.22 -6.70
CA GLN A 131 23.56 28.73 -5.33
C GLN A 131 22.99 27.96 -4.12
N LYS A 132 23.93 27.25 -3.48
CA LYS A 132 23.98 26.95 -2.04
C LYS A 132 23.82 28.22 -1.19
N ILE A 133 22.87 28.20 -0.24
CA ILE A 133 23.01 28.83 1.08
C ILE A 133 22.67 27.77 2.15
N VAL A 134 23.68 27.46 2.96
CA VAL A 134 23.73 26.54 4.12
C VAL A 134 23.25 27.36 5.34
N THR A 135 22.41 26.96 6.30
CA THR A 135 22.41 25.87 7.30
C THR A 135 21.11 26.08 8.12
N ASN A 136 20.34 25.08 8.61
CA ASN A 136 20.71 24.18 9.70
C ASN A 136 19.76 22.95 9.74
N GLU A 137 20.41 21.79 9.68
CA GLU A 137 19.97 20.40 9.93
C GLU A 137 18.59 19.91 9.46
N PRO A 138 18.52 19.20 8.32
CA PRO A 138 17.87 17.91 8.29
C PRO A 138 18.88 16.86 8.77
N VAL A 139 18.46 16.02 9.72
CA VAL A 139 19.04 14.70 9.95
C VAL A 139 19.03 14.00 8.59
N LYS A 140 20.16 14.10 7.88
CA LYS A 140 20.50 13.20 6.80
C LYS A 140 20.57 11.86 7.50
N THR A 141 19.49 11.09 7.44
CA THR A 141 19.65 9.64 7.38
C THR A 141 20.62 9.45 6.24
N LYS A 142 21.89 9.26 6.56
CA LYS A 142 22.87 8.76 5.61
C LYS A 142 22.15 7.55 5.04
N LYS A 143 21.68 7.65 3.80
CA LYS A 143 21.49 6.45 3.00
C LYS A 143 22.87 5.84 3.11
N LYS A 144 23.00 4.79 3.94
CA LYS A 144 24.22 4.00 3.93
C LYS A 144 24.33 3.67 2.45
N GLU A 145 25.35 4.20 1.82
CA GLU A 145 25.74 3.77 0.49
C GLU A 145 26.04 2.29 0.72
N THR A 146 25.01 1.45 0.56
CA THR A 146 25.15 0.02 0.46
C THR A 146 25.98 -0.10 -0.80
N ILE A 147 27.29 -0.22 -0.61
CA ILE A 147 28.22 -0.62 -1.65
C ILE A 147 27.67 -1.97 -2.09
N VAL A 148 26.89 -1.93 -3.17
CA VAL A 148 26.32 -3.13 -3.77
C VAL A 148 27.52 -3.90 -4.25
N MET A 149 27.89 -4.95 -3.51
CA MET A 149 28.92 -5.89 -3.94
C MET A 149 28.53 -6.43 -5.31
N THR A 150 29.53 -6.77 -6.13
CA THR A 150 29.24 -7.35 -7.44
C THR A 150 28.41 -8.62 -7.24
N ALA A 151 27.48 -8.87 -8.15
CA ALA A 151 26.54 -9.99 -8.00
C ALA A 151 27.29 -11.35 -7.89
N ASP A 152 28.43 -11.47 -8.57
CA ASP A 152 29.32 -12.63 -8.52
C ASP A 152 29.97 -12.84 -7.15
N GLU A 153 30.46 -11.76 -6.51
CA GLU A 153 31.01 -11.82 -5.15
C GLU A 153 29.95 -12.24 -4.13
N SER A 154 28.74 -11.71 -4.27
CA SER A 154 27.63 -12.07 -3.38
C SER A 154 27.24 -13.55 -3.51
N ARG A 155 27.31 -14.11 -4.73
CA ARG A 155 27.07 -15.54 -4.98
C ARG A 155 28.14 -16.41 -4.33
N ALA A 156 29.42 -16.08 -4.49
CA ALA A 156 30.51 -16.86 -3.88
C ALA A 156 30.37 -16.90 -2.35
N LEU A 157 30.08 -15.75 -1.73
CA LEU A 157 29.81 -15.68 -0.30
C LEU A 157 28.60 -16.51 0.12
N LEU A 158 27.53 -16.56 -0.68
CA LEU A 158 26.38 -17.42 -0.40
C LEU A 158 26.67 -18.92 -0.53
N GLN A 159 27.62 -19.30 -1.39
CA GLN A 159 28.03 -20.70 -1.54
C GLN A 159 28.86 -21.15 -0.33
N ASP A 160 29.78 -20.31 0.13
CA ASP A 160 30.71 -20.62 1.20
C ASP A 160 30.09 -20.51 2.60
N LEU A 161 29.30 -19.46 2.84
CA LEU A 161 28.86 -19.10 4.19
C LEU A 161 27.51 -19.70 4.59
N LEU A 162 26.67 -20.09 3.62
CA LEU A 162 25.39 -20.68 3.95
C LEU A 162 25.51 -22.18 4.25
N PRO A 163 24.91 -22.65 5.36
CA PRO A 163 24.68 -24.08 5.57
C PRO A 163 23.91 -24.71 4.41
N LYS A 164 24.16 -25.99 4.13
CA LYS A 164 23.43 -26.76 3.10
C LYS A 164 21.95 -26.97 3.48
N VAL A 165 21.68 -27.06 4.78
CA VAL A 165 20.34 -27.25 5.34
C VAL A 165 20.05 -26.11 6.30
N LEU A 166 18.94 -25.40 6.07
CA LEU A 166 18.43 -24.32 6.93
C LEU A 166 17.30 -24.88 7.79
N VAL A 167 17.52 -24.98 9.10
CA VAL A 167 16.56 -25.58 10.04
C VAL A 167 15.63 -24.52 10.65
N PHE A 168 14.33 -24.76 10.58
CA PHE A 168 13.30 -23.94 11.21
C PHE A 168 12.56 -24.77 12.25
N ALA A 169 12.76 -24.46 13.53
CA ALA A 169 11.97 -25.02 14.61
C ALA A 169 10.62 -24.29 14.71
N ARG A 170 9.51 -25.02 14.60
CA ARG A 170 8.15 -24.47 14.78
C ARG A 170 7.26 -25.45 15.54
N LYS A 171 6.28 -24.93 16.27
CA LYS A 171 5.30 -25.74 16.99
C LYS A 171 4.32 -26.40 16.01
N PRO A 172 4.23 -27.74 15.97
CA PRO A 172 3.23 -28.41 15.14
C PRO A 172 1.83 -28.17 15.73
N ILE A 173 0.85 -27.95 14.85
CA ILE A 173 -0.56 -28.07 15.19
C ILE A 173 -0.84 -29.57 15.29
N ALA A 174 -1.15 -30.05 16.49
CA ALA A 174 -1.78 -31.35 16.63
C ALA A 174 -3.05 -31.33 15.78
N ALA A 175 -3.13 -32.20 14.76
CA ALA A 175 -4.37 -32.39 14.03
C ALA A 175 -5.47 -32.66 15.08
N PRO A 176 -6.65 -32.04 14.95
CA PRO A 176 -7.77 -32.43 15.79
C PRO A 176 -7.94 -33.94 15.63
N GLU A 177 -7.99 -34.67 16.73
CA GLU A 177 -8.46 -36.06 16.71
C GLU A 177 -9.70 -36.09 15.80
N PRO A 178 -9.79 -37.00 14.82
CA PRO A 178 -11.03 -37.17 14.08
C PRO A 178 -12.11 -37.33 15.13
N ALA A 179 -13.10 -36.43 15.04
CA ALA A 179 -14.23 -36.40 15.95
C ALA A 179 -14.65 -37.84 16.20
N LYS A 180 -14.63 -38.22 17.48
CA LYS A 180 -15.28 -39.42 18.00
C LYS A 180 -16.55 -39.65 17.18
N ASP A 181 -16.67 -40.86 16.67
CA ASP A 181 -17.84 -41.37 15.96
C ASP A 181 -19.10 -40.67 16.46
N PRO A 182 -19.94 -40.06 15.61
CA PRO A 182 -21.27 -39.70 16.06
C PRO A 182 -21.94 -41.01 16.46
N GLU A 183 -22.15 -41.15 17.77
CA GLU A 183 -22.94 -42.20 18.39
C GLU A 183 -24.19 -42.44 17.53
N PRO A 184 -24.52 -43.71 17.18
CA PRO A 184 -25.61 -43.98 16.28
C PRO A 184 -26.91 -43.49 16.90
N VAL A 185 -27.48 -42.45 16.29
CA VAL A 185 -28.82 -41.98 16.60
C VAL A 185 -29.75 -43.16 16.41
N VAL A 186 -30.30 -43.66 17.52
CA VAL A 186 -31.29 -44.73 17.54
C VAL A 186 -32.53 -44.24 16.77
N SER A 187 -32.57 -44.55 15.48
CA SER A 187 -33.76 -44.45 14.65
C SER A 187 -34.73 -45.52 15.14
N ARG A 188 -35.72 -45.10 15.93
CA ARG A 188 -36.87 -45.93 16.28
C ARG A 188 -37.80 -46.04 15.08
N ASN A 189 -37.45 -46.89 14.13
CA ASN A 189 -38.39 -47.40 13.14
C ASN A 189 -38.46 -48.93 13.28
N PHE A 190 -39.55 -49.38 13.90
CA PHE A 190 -40.01 -50.77 13.85
C PHE A 190 -40.58 -51.05 12.46
N ALA A 191 -39.95 -51.95 11.69
CA ALA A 191 -40.63 -53.02 10.92
C ALA A 191 -39.64 -53.73 9.95
N LEU A 192 -39.50 -55.06 10.14
CA LEU A 192 -39.28 -56.15 9.15
C LEU A 192 -38.20 -55.97 8.05
N ALA A 193 -37.27 -56.87 7.74
CA ALA A 193 -37.12 -58.33 7.93
C ALA A 193 -35.62 -58.66 7.77
N ALA A 194 -35.03 -59.49 8.63
CA ALA A 194 -34.65 -60.88 8.37
C ALA A 194 -34.07 -61.16 6.95
N ASN A 195 -32.77 -61.50 6.92
CA ASN A 195 -31.97 -62.05 5.81
C ASN A 195 -31.11 -61.06 4.99
N ALA A 196 -29.89 -60.79 5.46
CA ALA A 196 -28.70 -60.67 4.61
C ALA A 196 -27.42 -60.77 5.46
N GLN A 197 -27.11 -61.99 5.92
CA GLN A 197 -25.73 -62.38 6.18
C GLN A 197 -25.09 -62.75 4.84
N VAL A 198 -23.85 -62.32 4.60
CA VAL A 198 -22.71 -62.96 3.87
C VAL A 198 -21.64 -61.85 3.73
N SER A 199 -20.60 -61.82 4.57
CA SER A 199 -19.20 -62.26 4.31
C SER A 199 -18.55 -61.53 3.12
N THR A 200 -17.34 -60.96 3.17
CA THR A 200 -16.07 -61.54 3.64
C THR A 200 -15.01 -60.46 3.93
N GLN A 201 -14.13 -60.79 4.86
CA GLN A 201 -12.81 -60.19 5.09
C GLN A 201 -11.91 -60.33 3.85
N THR A 202 -11.13 -59.29 3.56
CA THR A 202 -9.79 -59.46 2.96
C THR A 202 -8.87 -58.41 3.54
N ALA A 203 -8.11 -58.81 4.55
CA ALA A 203 -6.90 -58.14 4.99
C ALA A 203 -5.70 -58.90 4.40
N ALA A 204 -4.61 -58.15 4.17
CA ALA A 204 -3.28 -58.54 3.73
C ALA A 204 -3.13 -58.84 2.21
N GLU A 205 -2.34 -58.03 1.51
CA GLU A 205 -0.90 -58.25 1.26
C GLU A 205 -0.46 -57.36 0.07
N ALA A 206 0.18 -56.22 0.35
CA ALA A 206 1.60 -55.97 0.07
C ALA A 206 2.04 -56.21 -1.40
N ALA A 207 2.17 -55.12 -2.15
CA ALA A 207 3.12 -55.01 -3.26
C ALA A 207 3.75 -53.61 -3.21
N ALA A 208 5.07 -53.61 -3.01
CA ALA A 208 5.93 -52.48 -2.74
C ALA A 208 6.46 -51.80 -4.03
N VAL A 209 7.16 -50.67 -3.80
CA VAL A 209 8.14 -49.93 -4.64
C VAL A 209 7.61 -48.66 -5.35
N PRO A 210 8.33 -47.49 -5.36
CA PRO A 210 9.47 -47.02 -4.54
C PRO A 210 9.21 -45.71 -3.76
N GLU A 211 10.06 -45.49 -2.76
CA GLU A 211 10.15 -44.31 -1.88
C GLU A 211 10.32 -42.98 -2.63
N GLN A 212 9.40 -42.06 -2.36
CA GLN A 212 9.69 -40.63 -2.28
C GLN A 212 9.57 -40.23 -0.81
N PRO A 213 10.43 -39.36 -0.26
CA PRO A 213 10.44 -39.02 1.15
C PRO A 213 9.08 -38.41 1.53
N GLN A 214 8.29 -39.19 2.29
CA GLN A 214 6.98 -38.79 2.77
C GLN A 214 7.19 -37.63 3.76
N GLN A 215 6.81 -36.43 3.34
CA GLN A 215 6.71 -35.28 4.22
C GLN A 215 5.63 -35.60 5.27
N ASP A 216 6.02 -35.71 6.53
CA ASP A 216 5.09 -35.82 7.65
C ASP A 216 4.17 -34.59 7.65
N THR A 217 2.93 -34.76 7.19
CA THR A 217 1.97 -33.69 6.87
C THR A 217 1.35 -33.02 8.11
N LYS A 218 2.11 -32.87 9.19
CA LYS A 218 1.65 -32.09 10.35
C LYS A 218 1.68 -30.61 9.98
N ALA A 219 0.52 -29.96 10.11
CA ALA A 219 0.41 -28.52 9.92
C ALA A 219 1.21 -27.79 11.01
N ILE A 220 1.78 -26.65 10.69
CA ILE A 220 2.58 -25.83 11.59
C ILE A 220 1.72 -24.71 12.14
N PHE A 221 1.98 -24.33 13.40
CA PHE A 221 1.44 -23.10 13.96
C PHE A 221 2.18 -21.90 13.35
N GLY A 222 1.53 -21.26 12.38
CA GLY A 222 2.08 -20.16 11.59
C GLY A 222 2.46 -20.58 10.17
N SER A 223 3.29 -19.77 9.51
CA SER A 223 3.78 -20.05 8.17
C SER A 223 5.22 -19.57 8.03
N VAL A 224 6.09 -20.35 7.41
CA VAL A 224 7.42 -19.87 7.02
C VAL A 224 7.27 -19.13 5.69
N ALA A 225 7.42 -17.81 5.76
CA ALA A 225 7.39 -16.93 4.60
C ALA A 225 8.80 -16.73 4.02
N PRO A 226 8.95 -16.27 2.77
CA PRO A 226 10.26 -15.94 2.20
C PRO A 226 11.03 -14.91 3.03
N THR A 227 10.33 -14.01 3.74
CA THR A 227 10.94 -13.07 4.69
C THR A 227 11.66 -13.75 5.85
N ASP A 228 11.13 -14.88 6.34
CA ASP A 228 11.73 -15.64 7.44
C ASP A 228 13.00 -16.36 6.95
N VAL A 229 12.97 -16.85 5.71
CA VAL A 229 14.13 -17.46 5.04
C VAL A 229 15.23 -16.42 4.86
N VAL A 230 14.90 -15.22 4.39
CA VAL A 230 15.85 -14.09 4.29
C VAL A 230 16.41 -13.71 5.67
N ALA A 231 15.59 -13.72 6.72
CA ALA A 231 16.07 -13.42 8.07
C ALA A 231 17.10 -14.44 8.56
N ARG A 232 16.86 -15.74 8.34
CA ARG A 232 17.83 -16.80 8.67
C ARG A 232 19.11 -16.73 7.84
N ILE A 233 18.99 -16.42 6.55
CA ILE A 233 20.16 -16.18 5.67
C ILE A 233 20.98 -15.00 6.20
N ARG A 234 20.34 -13.89 6.59
CA ARG A 234 21.04 -12.74 7.18
C ARG A 234 21.72 -13.10 8.49
N GLU A 235 21.07 -13.87 9.36
CA GLU A 235 21.67 -14.34 10.61
C GLU A 235 22.93 -15.18 10.36
N ALA A 236 22.89 -16.11 9.39
CA ALA A 236 24.06 -16.89 9.00
C ALA A 236 25.18 -16.00 8.43
N LEU A 237 24.83 -14.99 7.62
CA LEU A 237 25.79 -14.06 7.00
C LEU A 237 26.34 -13.00 7.96
N LEU A 238 25.71 -12.78 9.12
CA LEU A 238 26.23 -11.88 10.16
C LEU A 238 27.48 -12.42 10.85
N ALA A 239 27.77 -13.72 10.73
CA ALA A 239 29.00 -14.31 11.22
C ALA A 239 30.24 -13.67 10.56
N ASP A 240 30.09 -13.16 9.33
CA ASP A 240 31.18 -12.59 8.54
C ASP A 240 31.00 -11.10 8.24
N SER A 241 32.13 -10.39 8.24
CA SER A 241 32.17 -8.94 8.00
C SER A 241 31.68 -8.55 6.61
N ASN A 242 31.90 -9.41 5.60
CA ASN A 242 31.46 -9.20 4.22
C ASN A 242 29.99 -9.61 4.01
N GLY A 243 29.50 -10.64 4.71
CA GLY A 243 28.12 -11.11 4.59
C GLY A 243 27.11 -10.05 5.06
N SER A 244 27.46 -9.27 6.08
CA SER A 244 26.63 -8.16 6.58
C SER A 244 26.35 -7.05 5.56
N ARG A 245 27.13 -6.97 4.47
CA ARG A 245 26.98 -5.95 3.42
C ARG A 245 25.97 -6.32 2.36
N VAL A 246 25.57 -7.60 2.27
CA VAL A 246 24.67 -8.08 1.23
C VAL A 246 23.21 -7.83 1.64
N SER A 247 22.52 -6.99 0.88
CA SER A 247 21.09 -6.70 1.08
C SER A 247 20.23 -7.65 0.26
N PHE A 248 19.45 -8.50 0.94
CA PHE A 248 18.47 -9.38 0.32
C PHE A 248 17.06 -8.83 0.45
N GLU A 249 16.28 -8.93 -0.62
CA GLU A 249 14.85 -8.66 -0.62
C GLU A 249 14.07 -9.97 -0.66
N ALA A 250 12.80 -9.96 -0.22
CA ALA A 250 11.97 -11.15 -0.21
C ALA A 250 11.69 -11.69 -1.62
N GLU A 251 11.76 -10.83 -2.64
CA GLU A 251 11.57 -11.18 -4.06
C GLU A 251 12.72 -12.03 -4.63
N ALA A 252 13.89 -12.03 -3.98
CA ALA A 252 15.05 -12.80 -4.40
C ALA A 252 14.99 -14.29 -4.01
N VAL A 253 13.96 -14.71 -3.27
CA VAL A 253 13.84 -16.07 -2.72
C VAL A 253 12.57 -16.72 -3.23
N SER A 254 12.72 -17.82 -3.97
CA SER A 254 11.60 -18.64 -4.45
C SER A 254 11.66 -20.03 -3.83
N ILE A 255 10.56 -20.45 -3.20
CA ILE A 255 10.46 -21.78 -2.58
C ILE A 255 9.91 -22.76 -3.61
N LEU A 256 10.68 -23.80 -3.92
CA LEU A 256 10.29 -24.89 -4.80
C LEU A 256 9.61 -26.02 -4.00
N GLY A 257 8.62 -26.66 -4.61
CA GLY A 257 7.89 -27.79 -4.00
C GLY A 257 6.63 -27.41 -3.20
N LEU A 258 6.13 -26.18 -3.35
CA LEU A 258 4.79 -25.80 -2.91
C LEU A 258 3.76 -26.01 -4.02
N GLU A 259 2.51 -26.30 -3.63
CA GLU A 259 1.36 -26.33 -4.55
C GLU A 259 1.24 -24.96 -5.25
N ALA A 260 0.98 -24.98 -6.56
CA ALA A 260 1.01 -23.79 -7.41
C ALA A 260 0.06 -22.70 -6.88
N GLY A 261 0.64 -21.62 -6.31
CA GLY A 261 -0.09 -20.47 -5.77
C GLY A 261 0.16 -20.17 -4.28
N GLU A 262 0.91 -21.00 -3.55
CA GLU A 262 1.27 -20.73 -2.15
C GLU A 262 2.78 -20.46 -1.97
N ASP A 263 3.16 -19.20 -1.68
CA ASP A 263 4.56 -18.82 -1.38
C ASP A 263 4.98 -19.06 0.09
N ARG A 264 4.17 -19.80 0.87
CA ARG A 264 4.33 -19.94 2.31
C ARG A 264 4.25 -21.38 2.75
N ILE A 265 5.25 -21.84 3.49
CA ILE A 265 5.29 -23.21 4.02
C ILE A 265 4.41 -23.28 5.27
N LYS A 266 3.38 -24.15 5.23
CA LYS A 266 2.45 -24.41 6.33
C LYS A 266 2.61 -25.79 6.95
N ARG A 267 3.40 -26.68 6.35
CA ARG A 267 3.56 -28.08 6.77
C ARG A 267 5.01 -28.36 7.15
N LEU A 268 5.20 -29.29 8.08
CA LEU A 268 6.53 -29.82 8.37
C LEU A 268 7.03 -30.59 7.14
N GLY A 269 8.33 -30.53 6.93
CA GLY A 269 8.94 -31.20 5.79
C GLY A 269 10.23 -30.54 5.31
N VAL A 270 10.77 -31.16 4.28
CA VAL A 270 11.96 -30.71 3.57
C VAL A 270 11.50 -30.02 2.29
N TYR A 271 11.91 -28.77 2.14
CA TYR A 271 11.61 -27.90 1.00
C TYR A 271 12.91 -27.44 0.33
N GLU A 272 12.88 -27.24 -0.98
CA GLU A 272 14.01 -26.66 -1.70
C GLU A 272 13.76 -25.17 -1.94
N VAL A 273 14.78 -24.35 -1.81
CA VAL A 273 14.70 -22.91 -2.01
C VAL A 273 15.76 -22.48 -3.01
N GLU A 274 15.34 -21.69 -3.99
CA GLU A 274 16.21 -21.01 -4.94
C GLU A 274 16.40 -19.55 -4.52
N ILE A 275 17.66 -19.14 -4.40
CA ILE A 275 18.05 -17.76 -4.07
C ILE A 275 18.68 -17.13 -5.31
N VAL A 276 18.07 -16.07 -5.82
CA VAL A 276 18.51 -15.35 -7.02
C VAL A 276 19.23 -14.06 -6.62
N THR A 277 20.54 -14.03 -6.77
CA THR A 277 21.37 -12.82 -6.62
C THR A 277 21.50 -12.11 -7.96
N GLY A 278 20.54 -11.22 -8.28
CA GLY A 278 20.60 -10.33 -9.44
C GLY A 278 20.14 -10.94 -10.77
N LYS A 279 19.96 -10.08 -11.78
CA LYS A 279 19.44 -10.48 -13.10
C LYS A 279 20.53 -11.21 -13.89
N GLY A 280 20.32 -12.49 -14.18
CA GLY A 280 21.13 -13.27 -15.13
C GLY A 280 22.17 -14.22 -14.53
N LEU A 281 22.19 -14.40 -13.20
CA LEU A 281 23.04 -15.41 -12.55
C LEU A 281 22.25 -16.66 -12.18
N GLU A 282 22.97 -17.78 -12.12
CA GLU A 282 22.42 -19.08 -11.75
C GLU A 282 21.95 -19.08 -10.28
N PRO A 283 20.73 -19.57 -9.99
CA PRO A 283 20.17 -19.56 -8.64
C PRO A 283 20.94 -20.48 -7.69
N VAL A 284 21.17 -20.04 -6.45
CA VAL A 284 21.75 -20.89 -5.40
C VAL A 284 20.64 -21.70 -4.75
N ARG A 285 20.71 -23.04 -4.88
CA ARG A 285 19.76 -23.98 -4.28
C ARG A 285 20.17 -24.35 -2.86
N ARG A 286 19.24 -24.25 -1.93
CA ARG A 286 19.41 -24.66 -0.53
C ARG A 286 18.20 -25.44 -0.03
N THR A 287 18.43 -26.36 0.89
CA THR A 287 17.37 -27.15 1.51
C THR A 287 16.91 -26.47 2.79
N VAL A 288 15.61 -26.30 2.93
CA VAL A 288 14.94 -25.81 4.14
C VAL A 288 14.26 -26.98 4.81
N GLU A 289 14.66 -27.27 6.04
CA GLU A 289 14.06 -28.31 6.86
C GLU A 289 13.23 -27.67 7.97
N VAL A 290 11.94 -27.98 8.02
CA VAL A 290 11.07 -27.49 9.08
C VAL A 290 10.83 -28.62 10.08
N VAL A 291 11.41 -28.46 11.27
CA VAL A 291 11.46 -29.45 12.35
C VAL A 291 10.50 -29.02 13.47
N PRO A 292 9.82 -29.96 14.15
CA PRO A 292 9.03 -29.63 15.33
C PRO A 292 9.92 -29.08 16.45
N GLU A 293 9.52 -27.97 17.05
CA GLU A 293 10.16 -27.46 18.27
C GLU A 293 9.94 -28.47 19.40
N THR A 294 11.04 -28.99 19.95
CA THR A 294 10.99 -29.89 21.11
C THR A 294 11.03 -28.98 22.34
N ASP A 295 9.91 -28.90 23.07
CA ASP A 295 9.81 -28.17 24.36
C ASP A 295 10.67 -28.87 25.45
#